data_AF-A0AA95HEF7-F1
#
_entry.id   AF-A0AA95HEF7-F1
#
_cell.length_a   1.000
_cell.length_b   1.000
_cell.length_c   1.000
_cell.angle_alpha   90.00
_cell.angle_beta   90.00
_cell.angle_gamma   90.00
#
_symmetry.space_group_name_H-M   'P 1'
#
loop_
_entity.id
_entity.type
_entity.pdbx_description
1 polymer ?
#
loop_
_entity_poly.entity_id
_entity_poly.type
_entity_poly.pdbx_seq_one_letter_code
_entity_poly.pdbx_strand_id
1 'polypeptide(L)'
;MKKALIATALIGVMGMSVALADHGFGGGKGVCGGKAGHGGFGGRSAMMGEMLAEKLKLNDAQKAQLDTIKQEQSAKMETMRTQMQEQMKALHTENEAKIAAILTPEQATTFKQMQDERQKRQQERLESVKKRLENNTF
;
A
#
# COMPACT_ATOMS: atom_id res chain seq x y z
N MET A 1 46.61 -7.24 -6.00
CA MET A 1 46.66 -7.25 -4.52
C MET A 1 45.81 -6.11 -3.99
N LYS A 2 44.81 -6.44 -3.15
CA LYS A 2 44.26 -5.69 -2.00
C LYS A 2 44.29 -4.15 -2.15
N LYS A 3 43.15 -3.48 -2.26
CA LYS A 3 42.32 -3.11 -1.10
C LYS A 3 40.85 -2.95 -1.50
N ALA A 4 40.02 -3.85 -0.98
CA ALA A 4 38.60 -3.64 -0.80
C ALA A 4 38.39 -2.75 0.44
N LEU A 5 37.47 -1.80 0.38
CA LEU A 5 36.87 -1.19 1.56
C LEU A 5 35.35 -1.22 1.40
N ILE A 6 34.80 -2.27 2.00
CA ILE A 6 33.38 -2.49 2.28
C ILE A 6 33.06 -1.60 3.48
N ALA A 7 32.17 -0.62 3.32
CA ALA A 7 31.61 0.14 4.43
C ALA A 7 30.23 -0.44 4.79
N THR A 8 30.25 -1.57 5.49
CA THR A 8 29.11 -2.10 6.24
C THR A 8 28.99 -1.31 7.55
N ALA A 9 28.05 -0.38 7.61
CA ALA A 9 27.61 0.20 8.88
C ALA A 9 26.35 -0.55 9.36
N LEU A 10 26.58 -1.56 10.19
CA LEU A 10 25.57 -2.14 11.08
C LEU A 10 25.20 -1.07 12.12
N ILE A 11 23.95 -0.61 12.12
CA ILE A 11 23.35 -0.04 13.33
C ILE A 11 22.27 -1.01 13.79
N GLY A 12 22.71 -1.94 14.64
CA GLY A 12 21.83 -2.64 15.55
C GLY A 12 21.72 -1.81 16.84
N VAL A 13 20.50 -1.37 17.16
CA VAL A 13 20.04 -1.07 18.52
C VAL A 13 18.69 -1.78 18.62
N MET A 14 18.69 -3.02 19.12
CA MET A 14 18.34 -3.37 20.50
C MET A 14 16.99 -2.80 20.96
N GLY A 15 16.11 -3.73 21.31
CA GLY A 15 14.75 -3.45 21.73
C GLY A 15 14.68 -2.65 23.01
N MET A 16 13.68 -1.78 23.05
CA MET A 16 13.23 -1.10 24.24
C MET A 16 11.73 -1.36 24.36
N SER A 17 11.40 -2.36 25.17
CA SER A 17 10.04 -2.62 25.64
C SER A 17 9.60 -1.43 26.49
N VAL A 18 8.75 -0.56 25.95
CA VAL A 18 7.99 0.39 26.76
C VAL A 18 6.62 -0.22 27.00
N ALA A 19 6.43 -0.70 28.22
CA ALA A 19 5.10 -0.86 28.80
C ALA A 19 4.49 0.55 28.94
N LEU A 20 3.67 0.95 27.97
CA LEU A 20 2.75 2.07 28.12
C LEU A 20 1.44 1.52 28.69
N ALA A 21 1.35 1.64 30.01
CA ALA A 21 0.11 1.53 30.75
C ALA A 21 -0.90 2.55 30.19
N ASP A 22 -2.10 2.03 29.94
CA ASP A 22 -3.40 2.69 30.06
C ASP A 22 -3.44 4.19 29.72
N HIS A 23 -3.44 4.47 28.42
CA HIS A 23 -4.17 5.61 27.88
C HIS A 23 -5.24 5.03 26.97
N GLY A 24 -6.47 5.01 27.47
CA GLY A 24 -7.63 4.49 26.76
C GLY A 24 -7.70 5.01 25.33
N PHE A 25 -7.64 4.10 24.36
CA PHE A 25 -8.03 4.36 22.98
C PHE A 25 -9.56 4.43 22.92
N GLY A 26 -10.11 5.43 23.59
CA GLY A 26 -11.53 5.71 23.70
C GLY A 26 -12.01 6.47 22.47
N GLY A 27 -12.92 5.84 21.72
CA GLY A 27 -14.06 6.51 21.08
C GLY A 27 -13.77 7.55 20.00
N GLY A 28 -13.54 7.08 18.77
CA GLY A 28 -13.56 7.92 17.58
C GLY A 28 -14.40 7.30 16.47
N LYS A 29 -15.72 7.55 16.53
CA LYS A 29 -16.75 7.44 15.48
C LYS A 29 -16.24 7.09 14.07
N GLY A 30 -16.80 6.02 13.50
CA GLY A 30 -16.64 5.69 12.09
C GLY A 30 -17.01 6.85 11.18
N VAL A 31 -16.06 7.25 10.33
CA VAL A 31 -16.29 8.02 9.12
C VAL A 31 -15.29 7.54 8.06
N CYS A 32 -15.43 6.30 7.61
CA CYS A 32 -14.85 5.84 6.34
C CYS A 32 -15.64 6.49 5.18
N GLY A 33 -15.62 7.81 5.11
CA GLY A 33 -16.49 8.63 4.26
C GLY A 33 -15.90 10.01 3.96
N GLY A 34 -14.58 10.17 4.08
CA GLY A 34 -13.89 11.37 3.63
C GLY A 34 -13.58 11.29 2.14
N LYS A 35 -14.04 12.29 1.38
CA LYS A 35 -13.53 12.68 0.06
C LYS A 35 -12.06 13.10 0.18
N ALA A 36 -11.19 12.13 0.44
CA ALA A 36 -9.75 12.22 0.27
C ALA A 36 -9.40 10.91 -0.44
N GLY A 37 -9.74 10.88 -1.73
CA GLY A 37 -9.35 9.79 -2.61
C GLY A 37 -7.86 9.56 -2.40
N HIS A 38 -7.52 8.34 -1.97
CA HIS A 38 -6.14 7.87 -1.93
C HIS A 38 -5.49 8.24 -3.26
N GLY A 39 -4.66 9.28 -3.24
CA GLY A 39 -3.66 9.49 -4.26
C GLY A 39 -2.83 8.22 -4.24
N GLY A 40 -3.09 7.33 -5.21
CA GLY A 40 -2.29 6.13 -5.38
C GLY A 40 -0.83 6.53 -5.33
N PHE A 41 -0.01 5.68 -4.74
CA PHE A 41 1.40 5.93 -4.45
C PHE A 41 2.21 6.49 -5.65
N GLY A 42 1.71 6.34 -6.89
CA GLY A 42 2.28 6.93 -8.11
C GLY A 42 2.04 8.44 -8.33
N GLY A 43 0.87 9.00 -7.98
CA GLY A 43 0.53 10.39 -8.33
C GLY A 43 1.29 11.43 -7.50
N ARG A 44 1.51 11.14 -6.22
CA ARG A 44 2.34 11.97 -5.33
C ARG A 44 3.84 11.86 -5.64
N SER A 45 4.28 10.70 -6.14
CA SER A 45 5.70 10.45 -6.46
C SER A 45 6.14 11.18 -7.73
N ALA A 46 5.31 11.18 -8.78
CA ALA A 46 5.56 11.95 -9.99
C ALA A 46 5.65 13.47 -9.69
N MET A 47 4.71 13.98 -8.90
CA MET A 47 4.68 15.38 -8.48
C MET A 47 5.90 15.79 -7.63
N MET A 48 6.44 14.89 -6.80
CA MET A 48 7.68 15.14 -6.05
C MET A 48 8.91 15.19 -6.94
N GLY A 49 8.95 14.38 -8.01
CA GLY A 49 10.04 14.36 -8.97
C GLY A 49 10.17 15.67 -9.77
N GLU A 50 9.04 16.20 -10.23
CA GLU A 50 9.00 17.49 -10.93
C GLU A 50 9.34 18.65 -9.99
N MET A 51 8.78 18.65 -8.78
CA MET A 51 9.09 19.67 -7.77
C MET A 51 10.59 19.68 -7.40
N LEU A 52 11.23 18.52 -7.29
CA LEU A 52 12.67 18.41 -7.03
C LEU A 52 13.50 18.99 -8.17
N ALA A 53 13.15 18.66 -9.42
CA ALA A 53 13.86 19.16 -10.59
C ALA A 53 13.79 20.69 -10.69
N GLU A 54 12.63 21.29 -10.41
CA GLU A 54 12.42 22.74 -10.41
C GLU A 54 13.13 23.43 -9.25
N LYS A 55 12.95 22.95 -8.01
CA LYS A 55 13.54 23.59 -6.82
C LYS A 55 15.06 23.54 -6.81
N LEU A 56 15.65 22.46 -7.35
CA LEU A 56 17.10 22.27 -7.41
C LEU A 56 17.71 22.78 -8.71
N LYS A 57 16.90 23.30 -9.65
CA LYS A 57 17.33 23.81 -10.95
C LYS A 57 18.24 22.80 -11.68
N LEU A 58 17.80 21.55 -11.73
CA LEU A 58 18.58 20.48 -12.35
C LEU A 58 18.79 20.76 -13.84
N ASN A 59 20.00 20.52 -14.32
CA ASN A 59 20.29 20.54 -15.76
C ASN A 59 19.78 19.27 -16.46
N ASP A 60 19.82 19.25 -17.78
CA ASP A 60 19.23 18.15 -18.57
C ASP A 60 19.90 16.80 -18.31
N ALA A 61 21.22 16.79 -18.08
CA ALA A 61 21.94 15.56 -17.74
C ALA A 61 21.51 15.02 -16.35
N GLN A 62 21.29 15.89 -15.37
CA GLN A 62 20.81 15.51 -14.04
C GLN A 62 19.35 15.05 -14.07
N LYS A 63 18.51 15.64 -14.91
CA LYS A 63 17.12 15.19 -15.12
C LYS A 63 17.08 13.78 -15.70
N ALA A 64 17.90 13.50 -16.71
CA ALA A 64 18.00 12.16 -17.30
C ALA A 64 18.42 11.09 -16.27
N GLN A 65 19.35 11.43 -15.38
CA GLN A 65 19.72 10.55 -14.26
C GLN A 65 18.57 10.35 -13.26
N LEU A 66 17.84 11.42 -12.92
CA LEU A 66 16.69 11.34 -12.03
C LEU A 66 15.59 10.44 -12.61
N ASP A 67 15.33 10.52 -13.91
CA ASP A 67 14.32 9.68 -14.57
C ASP A 67 14.71 8.21 -14.60
N THR A 68 16.00 7.91 -14.79
CA THR A 68 16.53 6.55 -14.65
C THR A 68 16.29 6.02 -13.23
N ILE A 69 16.58 6.80 -12.19
CA ILE A 69 16.34 6.43 -10.79
C ILE A 69 14.85 6.17 -10.54
N LYS A 70 13.96 7.01 -11.08
CA LYS A 70 12.50 6.84 -10.95
C LYS A 70 12.02 5.55 -11.60
N GLN A 71 12.52 5.23 -12.80
CA GLN A 71 12.16 4.00 -13.52
C GLN A 71 12.59 2.73 -12.76
N GLU A 72 13.82 2.73 -12.24
CA GLU A 72 14.29 1.61 -11.41
C GLU A 72 13.46 1.46 -10.14
N GLN A 73 13.11 2.57 -9.50
CA GLN A 73 12.24 2.57 -8.32
C GLN A 73 10.83 2.08 -8.65
N SER A 74 10.23 2.50 -9.77
CA SER A 74 8.89 2.06 -10.15
C SER A 74 8.84 0.55 -10.37
N ALA A 75 9.84 -0.03 -11.02
CA ALA A 75 9.91 -1.48 -11.24
C ALA A 75 10.02 -2.26 -9.91
N LYS A 76 10.84 -1.76 -8.97
CA LYS A 76 10.97 -2.35 -7.62
C LYS A 76 9.66 -2.25 -6.84
N MET A 77 8.99 -1.10 -6.90
CA MET A 77 7.72 -0.88 -6.22
C MET A 77 6.59 -1.73 -6.80
N GLU A 78 6.55 -1.93 -8.12
CA GLU A 78 5.59 -2.82 -8.77
C GLU A 78 5.77 -4.27 -8.29
N THR A 79 7.01 -4.75 -8.26
CA THR A 79 7.35 -6.09 -7.74
C THR A 79 6.89 -6.24 -6.29
N MET A 80 7.25 -5.28 -5.43
CA MET A 80 6.85 -5.28 -4.02
C MET A 80 5.33 -5.25 -3.86
N ARG A 81 4.63 -4.47 -4.69
CA ARG A 81 3.16 -4.37 -4.66
C ARG A 81 2.51 -5.69 -4.99
N THR A 82 2.97 -6.40 -6.01
CA THR A 82 2.44 -7.71 -6.40
C THR A 82 2.65 -8.73 -5.28
N GLN A 83 3.86 -8.81 -4.73
CA GLN A 83 4.17 -9.70 -3.61
C GLN A 83 3.31 -9.40 -2.37
N MET A 84 3.19 -8.13 -2.00
CA MET A 84 2.38 -7.71 -0.86
C MET A 84 0.89 -8.01 -1.09
N GLN A 85 0.39 -7.86 -2.32
CA GLN A 85 -0.99 -8.16 -2.66
C GLN A 85 -1.31 -9.64 -2.47
N GLU A 86 -0.42 -10.54 -2.88
CA GLU A 86 -0.58 -11.98 -2.70
C GLU A 86 -0.53 -12.36 -1.21
N GLN A 87 0.44 -11.83 -0.47
CA GLN A 87 0.56 -12.05 0.97
C GLN A 87 -0.69 -11.57 1.73
N MET A 88 -1.20 -10.39 1.40
CA MET A 88 -2.41 -9.85 2.02
C MET A 88 -3.63 -10.69 1.71
N LYS A 89 -3.78 -11.19 0.47
CA LYS A 89 -4.87 -12.12 0.13
C LYS A 89 -4.80 -13.39 0.97
N ALA A 90 -3.63 -14.00 1.10
CA ALA A 90 -3.44 -15.20 1.90
C ALA A 90 -3.80 -14.96 3.38
N LEU A 91 -3.32 -13.86 3.98
CA LEU A 91 -3.65 -13.47 5.35
C LEU A 91 -5.14 -13.22 5.55
N HIS A 92 -5.82 -12.62 4.57
CA HIS A 92 -7.27 -12.42 4.65
C HIS A 92 -8.01 -13.76 4.65
N THR A 93 -7.68 -14.67 3.72
CA THR A 93 -8.31 -16.00 3.66
C THR A 93 -8.06 -16.81 4.93
N GLU A 94 -6.83 -16.78 5.47
CA GLU A 94 -6.51 -17.46 6.72
C GLU A 94 -7.33 -16.91 7.89
N ASN A 95 -7.41 -15.58 8.01
CA ASN A 95 -8.19 -14.93 9.07
C ASN A 95 -9.69 -15.21 8.93
N GLU A 96 -10.23 -15.21 7.71
CA GLU A 96 -11.63 -15.56 7.46
C GLU A 96 -11.94 -16.99 7.89
N ALA A 97 -11.05 -17.95 7.64
CA ALA A 97 -11.20 -19.33 8.08
C ALA A 97 -11.17 -19.44 9.62
N LYS A 98 -10.24 -18.73 10.27
CA LYS A 98 -10.16 -18.70 11.75
C LYS A 98 -11.41 -18.08 12.37
N ILE A 99 -11.94 -17.01 11.78
CA ILE A 99 -13.19 -16.40 12.23
C ILE A 99 -14.33 -17.40 12.04
N ALA A 100 -14.49 -17.99 10.87
CA ALA A 100 -15.57 -18.94 10.59
C ALA A 100 -15.58 -20.13 11.57
N ALA A 101 -14.41 -20.58 12.02
CA ALA A 101 -14.29 -21.71 12.95
C ALA A 101 -14.85 -21.43 14.37
N ILE A 102 -14.96 -20.16 14.78
CA ILE A 102 -15.47 -19.78 16.11
C ILE A 102 -16.94 -19.31 16.08
N LEU A 103 -17.57 -19.29 14.91
CA LEU A 103 -18.95 -18.82 14.76
C LEU A 103 -19.96 -19.94 14.99
N THR A 104 -21.13 -19.56 15.51
CA THR A 104 -22.31 -20.44 15.47
C THR A 104 -22.85 -20.56 14.03
N PRO A 105 -23.69 -21.57 13.72
CA PRO A 105 -24.24 -21.73 12.37
C PRO A 105 -25.01 -20.50 11.85
N GLU A 106 -25.77 -19.84 12.73
CA GLU A 106 -26.51 -18.63 12.39
C GLU A 106 -25.56 -17.46 12.08
N GLN A 107 -24.52 -17.27 12.91
CA GLN A 107 -23.50 -16.24 12.70
C GLN A 107 -22.67 -16.49 11.43
N ALA A 108 -22.35 -17.75 11.12
CA ALA A 108 -21.64 -18.13 9.91
C ALA A 108 -22.43 -17.76 8.64
N THR A 109 -23.75 -17.87 8.70
CA THR A 109 -24.64 -17.45 7.60
C THR A 109 -24.55 -15.94 7.37
N THR A 110 -24.62 -15.12 8.43
CA THR A 110 -24.45 -13.66 8.34
C THR A 110 -23.04 -13.30 7.87
N PHE A 111 -22.00 -14.01 8.35
CA PHE A 111 -20.62 -13.77 7.95
C PHE A 111 -20.40 -14.01 6.45
N LYS A 112 -20.99 -15.09 5.91
CA LYS A 112 -20.95 -15.38 4.47
C LYS A 112 -21.63 -14.28 3.64
N GLN A 113 -22.80 -13.80 4.07
CA GLN A 113 -23.49 -12.70 3.39
C GLN A 113 -22.60 -11.43 3.35
N MET A 114 -21.94 -11.10 4.45
CA MET A 114 -21.01 -9.96 4.49
C MET A 114 -19.82 -10.13 3.54
N GLN A 115 -19.30 -11.35 3.39
CA GLN A 115 -18.24 -11.65 2.42
C GLN A 115 -18.72 -11.46 0.98
N ASP A 116 -19.88 -12.01 0.64
CA ASP A 116 -20.47 -11.92 -0.70
C ASP A 116 -20.72 -10.45 -1.10
N GLU A 117 -21.28 -9.65 -0.19
CA GLU A 117 -21.47 -8.22 -0.43
C GLU A 117 -20.14 -7.48 -0.64
N ARG A 118 -19.11 -7.82 0.13
CA ARG A 118 -17.77 -7.24 -0.04
C ARG A 118 -17.21 -7.60 -1.41
N GLN A 119 -17.39 -8.82 -1.89
CA GLN A 119 -16.94 -9.24 -3.22
C GLN A 119 -17.69 -8.48 -4.31
N LYS A 120 -19.01 -8.35 -4.21
CA LYS A 120 -19.84 -7.58 -5.15
C LYS A 120 -19.39 -6.13 -5.23
N ARG A 121 -19.20 -5.46 -4.10
CA ARG A 121 -18.67 -4.08 -4.06
C ARG A 121 -17.29 -3.96 -4.71
N GLN A 122 -16.43 -4.97 -4.59
CA GLN A 122 -15.14 -4.99 -5.27
C GLN A 122 -15.30 -5.12 -6.79
N GLN A 123 -16.18 -5.99 -7.26
CA GLN A 123 -16.47 -6.17 -8.69
C GLN A 123 -17.02 -4.88 -9.30
N GLU A 124 -18.01 -4.25 -8.67
CA GLU A 124 -18.57 -2.96 -9.10
C GLU A 124 -17.49 -1.85 -9.18
N ARG A 125 -16.54 -1.85 -8.24
CA ARG A 125 -15.40 -0.94 -8.30
C ARG A 125 -14.47 -1.24 -9.47
N LEU A 126 -14.19 -2.50 -9.77
CA LEU A 126 -13.36 -2.89 -10.91
C LEU A 126 -14.05 -2.53 -12.24
N GLU A 127 -15.34 -2.79 -12.35
CA GLU A 127 -16.14 -2.42 -13.53
C GLU A 127 -16.20 -0.91 -13.73
N SER A 128 -16.42 -0.14 -12.66
CA SER A 128 -16.43 1.32 -12.76
C SER A 128 -15.05 1.88 -13.15
N VAL A 129 -13.95 1.29 -12.67
CA VAL A 129 -12.60 1.65 -13.12
C VAL A 129 -12.41 1.30 -14.59
N LYS A 130 -12.80 0.10 -15.02
CA LYS A 130 -12.71 -0.33 -16.41
C LYS A 130 -13.47 0.62 -17.34
N LYS A 131 -14.71 0.98 -17.00
CA LYS A 131 -15.52 1.94 -17.77
C LYS A 131 -14.88 3.32 -17.84
N ARG A 132 -14.23 3.78 -16.77
CA ARG A 132 -13.50 5.07 -16.78
C ARG A 132 -12.27 5.03 -17.68
N LEU A 133 -11.57 3.90 -17.72
CA LEU A 133 -10.43 3.71 -18.63
C LEU A 133 -10.91 3.72 -20.09
N GLU A 134 -11.98 3.00 -20.41
CA GLU A 134 -12.59 2.95 -21.75
C GLU A 134 -13.13 4.31 -22.23
N ASN A 135 -13.71 5.10 -21.32
CA ASN A 135 -14.24 6.43 -21.66
C ASN A 135 -13.17 7.52 -21.78
N ASN A 136 -11.99 7.34 -21.17
CA ASN A 136 -10.87 8.29 -21.24
C ASN A 136 -9.90 7.98 -22.40
N THR A 137 -10.13 6.91 -23.16
CA THR A 137 -9.39 6.58 -24.37
C THR A 137 -10.15 7.09 -25.61
N PHE A 138 -10.22 8.42 -25.80
CA PHE A 138 -10.65 9.07 -27.04
C PHE A 138 -9.88 10.39 -27.23
#